data_AF-A0A1W9GVQ5-F1
#
_entry.id   AF-A0A1W9GVQ5-F1
#
_cell.length_a   1.000
_cell.length_b   1.000
_cell.length_c   1.000
_cell.angle_alpha   90.00
_cell.angle_beta   90.00
_cell.angle_gamma   90.00
#
_symmetry.space_group_name_H-M   'P 1'
#
loop_
_entity.id
_entity.type
_entity.pdbx_description
1 polymer ?
#
loop_
_entity_poly.entity_id
_entity_poly.type
_entity_poly.pdbx_seq_one_letter_code
_entity_poly.pdbx_strand_id
1 'polypeptide(L)'
;MDVVDVDGDADLDIVTVNFNSNDVSVLLGDGLGAFAAPSVYSAGASHPYAIAVEDITGDGKPDIVTADLGSNVNAVSVLLNKSRGDLVTSGILSISDPDTDESSFVAQFDVLGNHGYGRFSIDTAGVWHYTADNNQSAIQALDAGETLTDSFTVASVDGSIHQDITVTIVGVTEALF
;
A
#
# COMPACT_ATOMS: atom_id res chain seq x y z
N MET A 1 7.09 -1.98 -25.69
CA MET A 1 7.65 -2.87 -24.66
C MET A 1 8.69 -2.06 -23.94
N ASP A 2 8.72 -2.19 -22.62
CA ASP A 2 9.76 -1.67 -21.74
C ASP A 2 10.30 -2.80 -20.86
N VAL A 3 11.51 -2.62 -20.33
CA VAL A 3 12.16 -3.55 -19.40
C VAL A 3 12.64 -2.78 -18.19
N VAL A 4 12.00 -3.02 -17.06
CA VAL A 4 12.15 -2.23 -15.83
C VAL A 4 11.67 -3.09 -14.67
N ASP A 5 12.24 -2.87 -13.50
CA ASP A 5 11.71 -3.37 -12.24
C ASP A 5 10.41 -2.64 -11.93
N VAL A 6 9.26 -3.32 -12.03
CA VAL A 6 7.93 -2.72 -11.86
C VAL A 6 7.33 -2.99 -10.49
N ASP A 7 7.78 -4.02 -9.78
CA ASP A 7 7.27 -4.39 -8.45
C ASP A 7 8.24 -4.08 -7.29
N GLY A 8 9.47 -3.68 -7.59
CA GLY A 8 10.49 -3.23 -6.64
C GLY A 8 11.36 -4.36 -6.09
N ASP A 9 11.35 -5.55 -6.68
CA ASP A 9 12.12 -6.71 -6.21
C ASP A 9 13.61 -6.71 -6.65
N ALA A 10 14.02 -5.68 -7.40
CA ALA A 10 15.35 -5.49 -7.99
C ALA A 10 15.69 -6.42 -9.17
N ASP A 11 14.74 -7.21 -9.64
CA ASP A 11 14.82 -7.96 -10.88
C ASP A 11 14.09 -7.20 -12.01
N LEU A 12 14.49 -7.44 -13.26
CA LEU A 12 13.91 -6.73 -14.40
C LEU A 12 12.67 -7.46 -14.93
N ASP A 13 11.58 -6.72 -15.06
CA ASP A 13 10.31 -7.19 -15.62
C ASP A 13 10.13 -6.77 -17.07
N ILE A 14 9.12 -7.35 -17.72
CA ILE A 14 8.72 -6.95 -19.06
C ILE A 14 7.31 -6.37 -19.02
N VAL A 15 7.18 -5.15 -19.56
CA VAL A 15 5.87 -4.55 -19.79
C VAL A 15 5.65 -4.36 -21.29
N THR A 16 4.56 -4.88 -21.84
CA THR A 16 4.23 -4.78 -23.27
C THR A 16 2.83 -4.22 -23.50
N VAL A 17 2.67 -3.45 -24.57
CA VAL A 17 1.37 -2.97 -25.05
C VAL A 17 0.83 -3.91 -26.11
N ASN A 18 -0.46 -4.21 -26.04
CA ASN A 18 -1.16 -5.08 -26.97
C ASN A 18 -2.14 -4.26 -27.80
N PHE A 19 -1.62 -3.73 -28.90
CA PHE A 19 -2.32 -2.80 -29.77
C PHE A 19 -3.75 -3.22 -30.15
N ASN A 20 -3.96 -4.49 -30.53
CA ASN A 20 -5.29 -4.96 -30.96
C ASN A 20 -6.23 -5.31 -29.80
N SER A 21 -5.68 -5.64 -28.63
CA SER A 21 -6.46 -6.04 -27.46
C SER A 21 -6.81 -4.85 -26.55
N ASN A 22 -6.15 -3.70 -26.76
CA ASN A 22 -6.29 -2.48 -25.95
C ASN A 22 -5.86 -2.68 -24.49
N ASP A 23 -4.88 -3.54 -24.26
CA ASP A 23 -4.37 -3.85 -22.94
C ASP A 23 -2.83 -3.83 -22.89
N VAL A 24 -2.31 -3.90 -21.68
CA VAL A 24 -0.89 -4.00 -21.32
C VAL A 24 -0.68 -5.35 -20.66
N SER A 25 0.40 -6.05 -20.98
CA SER A 25 0.83 -7.23 -20.23
C SER A 25 2.09 -6.93 -19.43
N VAL A 26 2.09 -7.31 -18.17
CA VAL A 26 3.25 -7.30 -17.27
C VAL A 26 3.68 -8.75 -17.03
N LEU A 27 4.97 -9.03 -17.21
CA LEU A 27 5.59 -10.32 -16.93
C LEU A 27 6.69 -10.08 -15.90
N LEU A 28 6.49 -10.59 -14.69
CA LEU A 28 7.45 -10.46 -13.60
C LEU A 28 8.66 -11.37 -13.83
N GLY A 29 9.85 -10.82 -13.73
CA GLY A 29 11.13 -11.52 -13.81
C GLY A 29 11.43 -12.30 -12.53
N ASP A 30 12.40 -13.21 -12.61
CA ASP A 30 12.93 -13.93 -11.44
C ASP A 30 14.43 -13.66 -11.20
N GLY A 31 14.98 -12.64 -11.89
CA GLY A 31 16.41 -12.30 -11.87
C GLY A 31 17.34 -13.29 -12.57
N LEU A 32 16.82 -14.47 -12.94
CA LEU A 32 17.56 -15.58 -13.55
C LEU A 32 17.19 -15.77 -15.03
N GLY A 33 16.28 -14.93 -15.54
CA GLY A 33 15.86 -14.88 -16.93
C GLY A 33 14.61 -15.70 -17.24
N ALA A 34 13.91 -16.22 -16.23
CA ALA A 34 12.55 -16.69 -16.37
C ALA A 34 11.56 -15.56 -16.09
N PHE A 35 10.34 -15.72 -16.59
CA PHE A 35 9.25 -14.78 -16.37
C PHE A 35 7.99 -15.53 -15.95
N ALA A 36 7.23 -14.92 -15.05
CA ALA A 36 5.90 -15.38 -14.68
C ALA A 36 4.93 -15.33 -15.87
N ALA A 37 3.75 -15.95 -15.70
CA ALA A 37 2.67 -15.80 -16.67
C ALA A 37 2.27 -14.31 -16.80
N PRO A 38 1.93 -13.83 -18.00
CA PRO A 38 1.58 -12.43 -18.20
C PRO A 38 0.30 -12.07 -17.46
N SER A 39 0.33 -11.00 -16.69
CA SER A 39 -0.83 -10.36 -16.12
C SER A 39 -1.28 -9.21 -17.00
N VAL A 40 -2.59 -9.08 -17.26
CA VAL A 40 -3.13 -8.22 -18.32
C VAL A 40 -4.01 -7.11 -17.75
N TYR A 41 -3.73 -5.86 -18.13
CA TYR A 41 -4.41 -4.65 -17.66
C TYR A 41 -4.98 -3.85 -18.81
N SER A 42 -6.22 -3.38 -18.66
CA SER A 42 -6.79 -2.45 -19.63
C SER A 42 -5.94 -1.20 -19.74
N ALA A 43 -5.57 -0.82 -20.97
CA ALA A 43 -4.78 0.38 -21.21
C ALA A 43 -5.62 1.68 -21.03
N GLY A 44 -6.90 1.60 -20.66
CA GLY A 44 -7.77 2.76 -20.44
C GLY A 44 -8.34 3.39 -21.72
N ALA A 45 -7.59 3.39 -22.83
CA ALA A 45 -8.05 3.81 -24.15
C ALA A 45 -7.75 2.75 -25.24
N SER A 46 -8.10 3.07 -26.50
CA SER A 46 -7.94 2.13 -27.61
C SER A 46 -6.57 2.26 -28.29
N HIS A 47 -5.97 1.12 -28.63
CA HIS A 47 -4.76 0.98 -29.43
C HIS A 47 -3.50 1.58 -28.80
N PRO A 48 -3.06 1.07 -27.63
CA PRO A 48 -1.79 1.48 -27.05
C PRO A 48 -0.65 1.13 -28.00
N TYR A 49 0.20 2.11 -28.30
CA TYR A 49 1.27 2.00 -29.30
C TYR A 49 2.66 2.15 -28.69
N ALA A 50 2.82 3.07 -27.74
CA ALA A 50 4.06 3.26 -27.02
C ALA A 50 3.81 3.15 -25.51
N ILE A 51 4.87 2.86 -24.79
CA ILE A 51 4.87 2.70 -23.34
C ILE A 51 6.06 3.44 -22.76
N ALA A 52 5.87 4.01 -21.58
CA ALA A 52 6.92 4.45 -20.68
C ALA A 52 6.55 3.99 -19.27
N VAL A 53 7.55 3.65 -18.46
CA VAL A 53 7.36 3.24 -17.08
C VAL A 53 8.21 4.12 -16.18
N GLU A 54 7.57 4.89 -15.30
CA GLU A 54 8.24 5.87 -14.44
C GLU A 54 7.34 6.18 -13.24
N ASP A 55 7.94 6.51 -12.09
CA ASP A 55 7.20 7.00 -10.92
C ASP A 55 6.68 8.42 -11.19
N ILE A 56 5.51 8.53 -11.82
CA ILE A 56 4.90 9.82 -12.18
C ILE A 56 4.13 10.42 -11.01
N THR A 57 3.79 9.61 -10.00
CA THR A 57 3.10 10.05 -8.79
C THR A 57 4.04 10.49 -7.67
N GLY A 58 5.31 10.10 -7.72
CA GLY A 58 6.33 10.37 -6.70
C GLY A 58 6.20 9.51 -5.45
N ASP A 59 5.51 8.36 -5.53
CA ASP A 59 5.28 7.45 -4.39
C ASP A 59 6.33 6.35 -4.25
N GLY A 60 7.36 6.37 -5.12
CA GLY A 60 8.43 5.39 -5.13
C GLY A 60 8.10 4.14 -5.94
N LYS A 61 6.93 4.07 -6.58
CA LYS A 61 6.54 2.96 -7.43
C LYS A 61 6.40 3.39 -8.88
N PRO A 62 6.94 2.61 -9.83
CA PRO A 62 6.80 2.93 -11.23
C PRO A 62 5.34 2.78 -11.69
N ASP A 63 4.82 3.82 -12.34
CA ASP A 63 3.53 3.81 -13.01
C ASP A 63 3.72 3.53 -14.51
N ILE A 64 2.71 2.95 -15.16
CA ILE A 64 2.75 2.67 -16.59
C ILE A 64 2.00 3.78 -17.35
N VAL A 65 2.66 4.39 -18.33
CA VAL A 65 2.08 5.37 -19.24
C VAL A 65 1.99 4.77 -20.64
N THR A 66 0.80 4.78 -21.24
CA THR A 66 0.60 4.38 -22.65
C THR A 66 0.29 5.59 -23.52
N ALA A 67 0.87 5.61 -24.72
CA ALA A 67 0.42 6.50 -25.79
C ALA A 67 -0.53 5.73 -26.71
N ASP A 68 -1.75 6.25 -26.86
CA ASP A 68 -2.84 5.55 -27.51
C ASP A 68 -3.12 6.17 -28.89
N LEU A 69 -3.09 5.34 -29.93
CA LEU A 69 -3.26 5.72 -31.34
C LEU A 69 -4.50 5.05 -31.93
N GLY A 70 -5.66 5.40 -31.39
CA GLY A 70 -6.95 4.95 -31.93
C GLY A 70 -7.40 5.83 -33.09
N SER A 71 -8.23 5.27 -33.99
CA SER A 71 -8.77 5.98 -35.16
C SER A 71 -9.53 7.28 -34.85
N ASN A 72 -9.86 7.54 -33.58
CA ASN A 72 -10.51 8.77 -33.10
C ASN A 72 -9.96 9.29 -31.77
N VAL A 73 -8.80 8.80 -31.30
CA VAL A 73 -8.26 9.16 -29.99
C VAL A 73 -6.74 9.28 -30.08
N ASN A 74 -6.24 10.49 -29.82
CA ASN A 74 -4.84 10.75 -29.45
C ASN A 74 -4.83 10.98 -27.95
N ALA A 75 -4.72 9.90 -27.17
CA ALA A 75 -4.74 9.96 -25.72
C ALA A 75 -3.43 9.45 -25.13
N VAL A 76 -3.24 9.81 -23.88
CA VAL A 76 -2.26 9.20 -22.99
C VAL A 76 -3.06 8.60 -21.84
N SER A 77 -2.80 7.35 -21.53
CA SER A 77 -3.39 6.67 -20.39
C SER A 77 -2.32 6.37 -19.35
N VAL A 78 -2.70 6.45 -18.07
CA VAL A 78 -1.80 6.16 -16.95
C VAL A 78 -2.44 5.05 -16.12
N LEU A 79 -1.71 3.96 -15.96
CA LEU A 79 -2.05 2.82 -15.13
C LEU A 79 -1.20 2.97 -13.86
N LEU A 80 -1.88 3.26 -12.76
CA LEU A 80 -1.21 3.57 -11.50
C LEU A 80 -0.86 2.29 -10.76
N ASN A 81 0.41 2.13 -10.38
CA ASN A 81 0.88 1.02 -9.55
C ASN A 81 0.61 1.32 -8.07
N LYS A 82 -0.68 1.40 -7.74
CA LYS A 82 -1.09 1.70 -6.37
C LYS A 82 -0.95 0.47 -5.50
N SER A 83 -0.16 0.59 -4.43
CA SER A 83 -0.41 -0.15 -3.19
C SER A 83 -1.89 -0.01 -2.87
N ARG A 84 -2.57 -1.12 -2.57
CA ARG A 84 -4.02 -1.17 -2.33
C ARG A 84 -4.42 -0.38 -1.08
N GLY A 85 -4.49 0.96 -1.20
CA GLY A 85 -4.89 1.89 -0.14
C GLY A 85 -4.03 1.79 1.13
N ASP A 86 -4.30 2.70 2.06
CA ASP A 86 -3.77 2.57 3.41
C ASP A 86 -4.31 1.28 4.06
N LEU A 87 -3.45 0.56 4.79
CA LEU A 87 -3.87 -0.63 5.52
C LEU A 87 -4.55 -0.21 6.81
N VAL A 88 -5.87 -0.38 6.89
CA VAL A 88 -6.66 0.04 8.05
C VAL A 88 -7.01 -1.14 8.94
N THR A 89 -6.82 -1.00 10.24
CA THR A 89 -7.35 -1.90 11.27
C THR A 89 -7.97 -1.10 12.40
N SER A 90 -8.95 -1.67 13.09
CA SER A 90 -9.70 -1.00 14.15
C SER A 90 -10.19 -1.98 15.20
N GLY A 91 -10.59 -1.44 16.35
CA GLY A 91 -11.09 -2.24 17.45
C GLY A 91 -11.66 -1.41 18.58
N ILE A 92 -11.97 -2.09 19.68
CA ILE A 92 -12.43 -1.47 20.92
C ILE A 92 -11.53 -1.97 22.03
N LEU A 93 -11.00 -1.04 22.81
CA LEU A 93 -10.27 -1.32 24.03
C LEU A 93 -11.18 -1.03 25.22
N SER A 94 -11.27 -1.95 26.17
CA SER A 94 -12.05 -1.77 27.39
C SER A 94 -11.15 -1.39 28.55
N ILE A 95 -11.55 -0.37 29.29
CA ILE A 95 -10.94 0.01 30.56
C ILE A 95 -11.91 -0.32 31.70
N SER A 96 -11.36 -0.79 32.82
CA SER A 96 -12.11 -1.00 34.05
C SER A 96 -11.31 -0.35 35.18
N ASP A 97 -11.77 0.81 35.62
CA ASP A 97 -11.20 1.51 36.77
C ASP A 97 -12.04 1.21 38.04
N PRO A 98 -11.43 0.84 39.18
CA PRO A 98 -12.14 0.67 40.45
C PRO A 98 -12.85 1.94 40.96
N ASP A 99 -12.40 3.13 40.55
CA ASP A 99 -13.00 4.40 40.90
C ASP A 99 -14.16 4.75 39.94
N THR A 100 -15.35 4.95 40.50
CA THR A 100 -16.57 5.27 39.74
C THR A 100 -16.40 6.57 38.95
N ASP A 101 -16.76 6.54 37.66
CA ASP A 101 -16.66 7.63 36.66
C ASP A 101 -15.27 7.89 36.02
N GLU A 102 -14.25 7.06 36.28
CA GLU A 102 -12.89 7.23 35.71
C GLU A 102 -12.51 6.18 34.64
N SER A 103 -13.45 5.32 34.23
CA SER A 103 -13.26 4.33 33.16
C SER A 103 -13.33 4.94 31.75
N SER A 104 -12.44 5.89 31.44
CA SER A 104 -12.33 6.52 30.12
C SER A 104 -10.86 6.70 29.71
N PHE A 105 -10.60 6.61 28.40
CA PHE A 105 -9.27 6.86 27.83
C PHE A 105 -9.03 8.34 27.55
N VAL A 106 -7.77 8.75 27.65
CA VAL A 106 -7.30 9.99 27.01
C VAL A 106 -7.39 9.80 25.49
N ALA A 107 -8.27 10.56 24.84
CA ALA A 107 -8.41 10.50 23.40
C ALA A 107 -7.11 10.91 22.70
N GLN A 108 -6.72 10.14 21.68
CA GLN A 108 -5.57 10.41 20.83
C GLN A 108 -6.05 10.56 19.41
N PHE A 109 -5.46 11.48 18.66
CA PHE A 109 -5.84 11.75 17.29
C PHE A 109 -4.59 11.78 16.42
N ASP A 110 -4.59 10.96 15.39
CA ASP A 110 -3.59 10.96 14.31
C ASP A 110 -2.13 10.89 14.81
N VAL A 111 -1.92 10.10 15.87
CA VAL A 111 -0.60 9.92 16.49
C VAL A 111 0.24 9.02 15.60
N LEU A 112 1.42 9.50 15.22
CA LEU A 112 2.39 8.71 14.44
C LEU A 112 2.97 7.58 15.30
N GLY A 113 3.06 6.38 14.74
CA GLY A 113 3.67 5.23 15.40
C GLY A 113 5.15 5.43 15.72
N ASN A 114 5.67 4.64 16.66
CA ASN A 114 7.06 4.76 17.11
C ASN A 114 8.11 4.48 16.02
N HIS A 115 7.77 3.68 15.01
CA HIS A 115 8.60 3.46 13.83
C HIS A 115 8.09 4.23 12.60
N GLY A 116 6.92 4.87 12.71
CA GLY A 116 6.38 5.78 11.70
C GLY A 116 5.68 5.07 10.54
N TYR A 117 5.33 3.79 10.67
CA TYR A 117 4.66 3.02 9.63
C TYR A 117 3.19 3.40 9.45
N GLY A 118 2.56 3.99 10.47
CA GLY A 118 1.19 4.45 10.38
C GLY A 118 0.76 5.40 11.48
N ARG A 119 -0.54 5.70 11.48
CA ARG A 119 -1.17 6.65 12.39
C ARG A 119 -2.31 6.02 13.17
N PHE A 120 -2.40 6.38 14.45
CA PHE A 120 -3.34 5.84 15.41
C PHE A 120 -4.24 6.92 15.99
N SER A 121 -5.52 6.59 16.18
CA SER A 121 -6.41 7.37 17.02
C SER A 121 -7.24 6.46 17.92
N ILE A 122 -7.61 6.97 19.09
CA ILE A 122 -8.54 6.33 20.02
C ILE A 122 -9.46 7.39 20.61
N ASP A 123 -10.74 7.07 20.74
CA ASP A 123 -11.69 7.94 21.44
C ASP A 123 -11.79 7.63 22.94
N THR A 124 -12.55 8.45 23.66
CA THR A 124 -12.74 8.30 25.12
C THR A 124 -13.46 7.01 25.52
N ALA A 125 -14.15 6.36 24.57
CA ALA A 125 -14.84 5.08 24.77
C ALA A 125 -13.95 3.88 24.41
N GLY A 126 -12.72 4.12 23.95
CA GLY A 126 -11.76 3.10 23.57
C GLY A 126 -11.93 2.57 22.15
N VAL A 127 -12.79 3.19 21.32
CA VAL A 127 -12.85 2.86 19.89
C VAL A 127 -11.60 3.42 19.23
N TRP A 128 -10.80 2.54 18.65
CA TRP A 128 -9.53 2.90 18.03
C TRP A 128 -9.46 2.51 16.56
N HIS A 129 -8.64 3.23 15.82
CA HIS A 129 -8.26 2.90 14.46
C HIS A 129 -6.77 3.16 14.24
N TYR A 130 -6.17 2.34 13.39
CA TYR A 130 -4.82 2.49 12.90
C TYR A 130 -4.83 2.43 11.38
N THR A 131 -4.04 3.30 10.74
CA THR A 131 -3.89 3.41 9.29
C THR A 131 -2.41 3.33 8.96
N ALA A 132 -1.95 2.24 8.36
CA ALA A 132 -0.58 2.13 7.87
C ALA A 132 -0.43 2.87 6.54
N ASP A 133 0.63 3.64 6.39
CA ASP A 133 1.02 4.29 5.13
C ASP A 133 1.69 3.25 4.23
N ASN A 134 0.86 2.53 3.49
CA ASN A 134 1.31 1.42 2.66
C ASN A 134 2.24 1.85 1.52
N ASN A 135 2.44 3.15 1.26
CA ASN A 135 3.38 3.62 0.24
C ASN A 135 4.83 3.64 0.74
N GLN A 136 5.07 3.36 2.02
CA GLN A 136 6.42 3.31 2.55
C GLN A 136 7.19 2.12 1.99
N SER A 137 8.41 2.38 1.50
CA SER A 137 9.30 1.35 0.96
C SER A 137 9.57 0.21 1.94
N ALA A 138 9.62 0.50 3.25
CA ALA A 138 9.80 -0.52 4.28
C ALA A 138 8.62 -1.50 4.37
N ILE A 139 7.39 -1.02 4.17
CA ILE A 139 6.19 -1.87 4.16
C ILE A 139 6.10 -2.66 2.86
N GLN A 140 6.47 -2.03 1.74
CA GLN A 140 6.47 -2.68 0.42
C GLN A 140 7.55 -3.76 0.29
N ALA A 141 8.66 -3.62 1.00
CA ALA A 141 9.74 -4.61 1.03
C ALA A 141 9.43 -5.85 1.88
N LEU A 142 8.24 -5.95 2.49
CA LEU A 142 7.88 -7.10 3.32
C LEU A 142 7.54 -8.32 2.45
N ASP A 143 8.39 -9.35 2.54
CA ASP A 143 8.09 -10.66 1.97
C ASP A 143 6.91 -11.33 2.68
N ALA A 144 6.39 -12.39 2.06
CA ALA A 144 5.32 -13.20 2.61
C ALA A 144 5.64 -13.75 4.01
N GLY A 145 4.90 -13.28 5.01
CA GLY A 145 5.08 -13.66 6.41
C GLY A 145 6.13 -12.85 7.17
N GLU A 146 6.85 -11.93 6.51
CA GLU A 146 7.64 -10.92 7.22
C GLU A 146 6.73 -9.90 7.88
N THR A 147 7.26 -9.19 8.89
CA THR A 147 6.44 -8.26 9.67
C THR A 147 7.17 -6.99 10.04
N LEU A 148 6.42 -5.90 10.07
CA LEU A 148 6.77 -4.64 10.74
C LEU A 148 5.81 -4.38 11.89
N THR A 149 6.26 -3.61 12.87
CA THR A 149 5.43 -3.28 14.04
C THR A 149 5.49 -1.80 14.38
N ASP A 150 4.33 -1.24 14.69
CA ASP A 150 4.20 0.06 15.37
C ASP A 150 3.58 -0.14 16.76
N SER A 151 3.89 0.75 17.70
CA SER A 151 3.32 0.72 19.04
C SER A 151 2.88 2.08 19.56
N PHE A 152 1.83 2.09 20.37
CA PHE A 152 1.20 3.28 20.96
C PHE A 152 0.91 3.04 22.44
N THR A 153 1.21 4.00 23.31
CA THR A 153 0.79 3.94 24.71
C THR A 153 -0.49 4.75 24.89
N VAL A 154 -1.56 4.10 25.33
CA VAL A 154 -2.81 4.74 25.75
C VAL A 154 -2.89 4.80 27.28
N ALA A 155 -3.61 5.78 27.80
CA ALA A 155 -3.76 5.99 29.23
C ALA A 155 -5.20 6.29 29.62
N SER A 156 -5.56 5.97 30.86
CA SER A 156 -6.78 6.46 31.49
C SER A 156 -6.70 7.97 31.72
N VAL A 157 -7.87 8.63 31.86
CA VAL A 157 -7.94 10.09 32.06
C VAL A 157 -7.24 10.54 33.36
N ASP A 158 -7.27 9.73 34.41
CA ASP A 158 -6.60 9.97 35.69
C ASP A 158 -5.10 9.61 35.66
N GLY A 159 -4.64 8.95 34.59
CA GLY A 159 -3.26 8.51 34.39
C GLY A 159 -2.84 7.30 35.24
N SER A 160 -3.78 6.63 35.92
CA SER A 160 -3.47 5.45 36.75
C SER A 160 -3.18 4.19 35.92
N ILE A 161 -3.77 4.09 34.73
CA ILE A 161 -3.63 2.95 33.82
C ILE A 161 -2.89 3.39 32.57
N HIS A 162 -1.89 2.59 32.17
CA HIS A 162 -1.21 2.69 30.89
C HIS A 162 -1.28 1.33 30.17
N GLN A 163 -1.52 1.35 28.87
CA GLN A 163 -1.52 0.15 28.04
C GLN A 163 -0.82 0.41 26.72
N ASP A 164 0.04 -0.53 26.32
CA ASP A 164 0.67 -0.51 25.01
C ASP A 164 -0.17 -1.29 24.01
N ILE A 165 -0.45 -0.66 22.88
CA ILE A 165 -1.08 -1.25 21.69
C ILE A 165 0.04 -1.49 20.68
N THR A 166 0.24 -2.75 20.30
CA THR A 166 1.14 -3.12 19.21
C THR A 166 0.32 -3.46 17.98
N VAL A 167 0.62 -2.81 16.87
CA VAL A 167 0.08 -3.15 15.55
C VAL A 167 1.16 -3.88 14.76
N THR A 168 0.82 -5.06 14.23
CA THR A 168 1.69 -5.84 13.35
C THR A 168 1.19 -5.74 11.92
N ILE A 169 2.04 -5.22 11.03
CA ILE A 169 1.85 -5.24 9.59
C ILE A 169 2.50 -6.53 9.08
N VAL A 170 1.76 -7.36 8.36
CA VAL A 170 2.24 -8.65 7.87
C VAL A 170 2.35 -8.58 6.36
N GLY A 171 3.54 -8.84 5.83
CA GLY A 171 3.76 -9.03 4.41
C GLY A 171 2.97 -10.23 3.92
N VAL A 172 2.26 -10.03 2.81
CA VAL A 172 1.54 -11.09 2.13
C VAL A 172 2.07 -11.15 0.71
N THR A 173 2.12 -12.34 0.12
CA THR A 173 2.27 -12.44 -1.34
C THR A 173 0.95 -12.00 -1.97
N GLU A 174 0.71 -10.69 -2.10
CA GLU A 174 -0.20 -10.22 -3.13
C GLU A 174 0.66 -9.94 -4.37
N ALA A 175 0.32 -10.59 -5.49
CA ALA A 175 0.90 -10.25 -6.79
C ALA A 175 0.42 -8.84 -7.17
N LEU A 176 1.25 -7.84 -6.88
CA LEU A 176 1.22 -6.56 -7.55
C LEU A 176 1.99 -6.69 -8.88
N PHE A 177 1.95 -5.65 -9.71
CA PHE A 177 2.46 -5.62 -11.07
C PHE A 177 2.72 -4.19 -11.49
#